data_AF-A0A2M7PFL5-F1
#
_entry.id   AF-A0A2M7PFL5-F1
#
_cell.length_a   1.000
_cell.length_b   1.000
_cell.length_c   1.000
_cell.angle_alpha   90.00
_cell.angle_beta   90.00
_cell.angle_gamma   90.00
#
_symmetry.space_group_name_H-M   'P 1'
#
loop_
_entity.id
_entity.type
_entity.pdbx_description
1 polymer ?
#
loop_
_entity_poly.entity_id
_entity_poly.type
_entity_poly.pdbx_seq_one_letter_code
_entity_poly.pdbx_strand_id
1 'polypeptide(L)'
;MTKRIAFHIFLWGTLFSAVLFLWLTWDTHHQVAALSHADTLSAEVIAGKRAFEKYNCNDCHTILGFGGYYAPDLTKVVKRLGAEGVRYRIQSPDKAFAASPRKMPVQGISVAELDHLVAFFSWVGEID
;
A
#
# COMPACT_ATOMS: atom_id res chain seq x y z
N MET A 1 8.75 -46.89 -3.35
CA MET A 1 9.67 -45.74 -3.47
C MET A 1 10.84 -45.93 -2.51
N THR A 2 12.09 -45.78 -2.94
CA THR A 2 13.26 -45.93 -2.04
C THR A 2 13.60 -44.61 -1.35
N LYS A 3 14.22 -44.67 -0.16
CA LYS A 3 14.65 -43.47 0.60
C LYS A 3 15.55 -42.53 -0.22
N ARG A 4 16.44 -43.10 -1.05
CA ARG A 4 17.33 -42.35 -1.94
C ARG A 4 16.57 -41.60 -3.03
N ILE A 5 15.57 -42.24 -3.64
CA ILE A 5 14.73 -41.59 -4.66
C ILE A 5 13.93 -40.44 -4.02
N ALA A 6 13.33 -40.68 -2.84
CA ALA A 6 12.62 -39.64 -2.10
C ALA A 6 13.52 -38.44 -1.78
N PHE A 7 14.74 -38.69 -1.29
CA PHE A 7 15.72 -37.64 -0.98
C PHE A 7 16.02 -36.76 -2.19
N HIS A 8 16.29 -37.34 -3.36
CA HIS A 8 16.57 -36.56 -4.56
C HIS A 8 15.36 -35.77 -5.06
N ILE A 9 14.14 -36.31 -4.94
CA ILE A 9 12.92 -35.58 -5.29
C ILE A 9 12.80 -34.32 -4.43
N PHE A 10 12.96 -34.43 -3.11
CA PHE A 10 12.91 -33.27 -2.22
C PHE A 10 14.05 -32.30 -2.48
N LEU A 11 15.29 -32.79 -2.61
CA LEU A 11 16.45 -31.94 -2.85
C LEU A 11 16.32 -31.14 -4.15
N TRP A 12 15.98 -31.80 -5.27
CA TRP A 12 15.84 -31.12 -6.55
C TRP A 12 14.61 -30.21 -6.59
N GLY A 13 13.50 -30.62 -5.98
CA GLY A 13 12.31 -29.78 -5.84
C GLY A 13 12.62 -28.49 -5.06
N THR A 14 13.32 -28.60 -3.92
CA THR A 14 13.73 -27.44 -3.13
C THR A 14 14.72 -26.56 -3.89
N LEU A 15 15.74 -27.14 -4.53
CA LEU A 15 16.73 -26.37 -5.31
C LEU A 15 16.06 -25.62 -6.47
N PHE A 16 15.19 -26.30 -7.22
CA PHE A 16 14.45 -25.69 -8.32
C PHE A 16 13.57 -24.53 -7.83
N SER A 17 12.76 -24.75 -6.79
CA SER A 17 11.90 -23.70 -6.22
C SER A 17 12.71 -22.51 -5.68
N ALA A 18 13.86 -22.77 -5.05
CA ALA A 18 14.74 -21.71 -4.56
C ALA A 18 15.32 -20.88 -5.72
N VAL A 19 15.81 -21.53 -6.78
CA VAL A 19 16.31 -20.83 -7.98
C VAL A 19 15.20 -20.03 -8.64
N LEU A 20 14.00 -20.62 -8.81
CA LEU A 20 12.85 -19.93 -9.39
C LEU A 20 12.44 -18.70 -8.55
N PHE A 21 12.40 -18.83 -7.23
CA PHE A 21 12.09 -17.72 -6.32
C PHE A 21 13.12 -16.58 -6.43
N LEU A 22 14.41 -16.90 -6.45
CA LEU A 22 15.47 -15.90 -6.61
C LEU A 22 15.37 -15.18 -7.97
N TRP A 23 15.08 -15.94 -9.03
CA TRP A 23 14.90 -15.36 -10.36
C TRP A 23 13.69 -14.42 -10.40
N LEU A 24 12.52 -14.84 -9.90
CA LEU A 24 11.33 -13.98 -9.83
C LEU A 24 11.53 -12.75 -8.94
N THR A 25 12.29 -12.89 -7.85
CA THR A 25 12.63 -11.76 -6.96
C THR A 25 13.48 -10.74 -7.69
N TRP A 26 14.53 -11.18 -8.39
CA TRP A 26 15.40 -10.30 -9.18
C TRP A 26 14.62 -9.59 -10.29
N ASP A 27 13.80 -10.34 -11.03
CA ASP A 27 12.94 -9.82 -12.09
C ASP A 27 11.95 -8.77 -11.56
N THR A 28 11.29 -9.06 -10.44
CA THR A 28 10.38 -8.11 -9.76
C THR A 28 11.12 -6.82 -9.39
N HIS A 29 12.29 -6.90 -8.76
CA HIS A 29 13.05 -5.72 -8.37
C HIS A 29 13.49 -4.85 -9.57
N HIS A 30 13.67 -5.44 -10.75
CA HIS A 30 14.01 -4.70 -11.96
C HIS A 30 12.79 -4.07 -12.63
N GLN A 31 11.60 -4.65 -12.48
CA GLN A 31 10.38 -4.14 -13.09
C GLN A 31 9.63 -3.14 -12.20
N VAL A 32 9.71 -3.26 -10.87
CA VAL A 32 8.90 -2.45 -9.94
C VAL A 32 9.04 -0.96 -10.19
N ALA A 33 10.25 -0.44 -10.42
CA ALA A 33 10.45 0.99 -10.64
C ALA A 33 9.69 1.51 -11.87
N ALA A 34 9.65 0.73 -12.96
CA ALA A 34 8.93 1.09 -14.18
C ALA A 34 7.42 0.92 -14.02
N LEU A 35 6.97 -0.21 -13.46
CA LEU A 35 5.56 -0.52 -13.27
C LEU A 35 4.88 0.41 -12.25
N SER A 36 5.61 0.89 -11.24
CA SER A 36 5.07 1.81 -10.24
C SER A 36 5.20 3.27 -10.64
N HIS A 37 5.73 3.62 -11.81
CA HIS A 37 6.04 5.01 -12.19
C HIS A 37 6.96 5.73 -11.18
N ALA A 38 8.04 5.06 -10.74
CA ALA A 38 8.97 5.62 -9.75
C ALA A 38 9.70 6.89 -10.23
N ASP A 39 9.76 7.12 -11.53
CA ASP A 39 10.26 8.34 -12.16
C ASP A 39 9.43 9.59 -11.82
N THR A 40 8.17 9.40 -11.43
CA THR A 40 7.25 10.50 -11.06
C THR A 40 7.21 10.77 -9.54
N LEU A 41 8.03 10.09 -8.74
CA LEU A 41 8.09 10.28 -7.30
C LEU A 41 8.65 11.66 -6.94
N SER A 42 7.80 12.51 -6.35
CA SER A 42 8.21 13.79 -5.76
C SER A 42 8.56 13.66 -4.27
N ALA A 43 9.20 14.68 -3.71
CA ALA A 43 9.50 14.74 -2.28
C ALA A 43 8.23 14.69 -1.42
N GLU A 44 7.14 15.28 -1.90
CA GLU A 44 5.82 15.30 -1.28
C GLU A 44 5.17 13.91 -1.26
N VAL A 45 5.28 13.14 -2.36
CA VAL A 45 4.80 11.76 -2.42
C VAL A 45 5.54 10.88 -1.40
N ILE A 46 6.86 11.03 -1.33
CA ILE A 46 7.69 10.30 -0.34
C ILE A 46 7.32 10.71 1.09
N ALA A 47 7.13 12.01 1.35
CA ALA A 47 6.67 12.49 2.64
C ALA A 47 5.27 11.98 2.99
N GLY A 48 4.39 11.83 2.00
CA GLY A 48 3.04 11.30 2.17
C GLY A 48 3.04 9.83 2.55
N LYS A 49 3.90 9.02 1.93
CA LYS A 49 4.12 7.62 2.34
C LYS A 49 4.56 7.55 3.80
N ARG A 50 5.51 8.40 4.20
CA ARG A 50 5.98 8.46 5.60
C ARG A 50 4.87 8.90 6.56
N ALA A 51 4.01 9.83 6.16
CA ALA A 51 2.85 10.22 6.95
C ALA A 51 1.86 9.04 7.08
N PHE A 52 1.57 8.33 5.98
CA PHE A 52 0.70 7.15 5.98
C PHE A 52 1.18 6.09 6.99
N GLU A 53 2.50 5.85 7.03
CA GLU A 53 3.14 4.93 7.98
C GLU A 53 3.15 5.48 9.41
N LYS A 54 3.51 6.76 9.59
CA LYS A 54 3.54 7.44 10.90
C LYS A 54 2.19 7.37 11.61
N TYR A 55 1.12 7.58 10.86
CA TYR A 55 -0.25 7.57 11.35
C TYR A 55 -0.90 6.17 11.29
N ASN A 56 -0.13 5.16 10.90
CA ASN A 56 -0.52 3.76 10.81
C ASN A 56 -1.87 3.55 10.09
N CYS A 57 -2.09 4.29 9.00
CA CYS A 57 -3.35 4.23 8.27
C CYS A 57 -3.67 2.81 7.78
N ASN A 58 -2.63 1.99 7.57
CA ASN A 58 -2.72 0.60 7.14
C ASN A 58 -3.29 -0.36 8.19
N ASP A 59 -3.44 0.06 9.44
CA ASP A 59 -4.06 -0.75 10.50
C ASP A 59 -5.57 -0.91 10.28
N CYS A 60 -6.19 0.12 9.69
CA CYS A 60 -7.62 0.15 9.41
C CYS A 60 -7.93 0.00 7.92
N HIS A 61 -7.10 0.57 7.06
CA HIS A 61 -7.29 0.57 5.61
C HIS A 61 -6.33 -0.39 4.93
N THR A 62 -6.69 -0.85 3.74
CA THR A 62 -5.71 -1.41 2.81
C THR A 62 -5.15 -0.34 1.89
N ILE A 63 -3.97 -0.59 1.34
CA ILE A 63 -3.42 0.07 0.16
C ILE A 63 -2.77 -0.99 -0.72
N LEU A 64 -3.05 -0.95 -2.03
CA LEU A 64 -2.72 -2.02 -2.97
C LEU A 64 -3.20 -3.41 -2.48
N GLY A 65 -4.32 -3.43 -1.74
CA GLY A 65 -4.89 -4.66 -1.17
C GLY A 65 -4.23 -5.19 0.11
N PHE A 66 -3.15 -4.57 0.60
CA PHE A 66 -2.48 -4.96 1.86
C PHE A 66 -2.88 -4.03 2.99
N GLY A 67 -3.25 -4.56 4.16
CA GLY A 67 -3.60 -3.78 5.36
C GLY A 67 -4.82 -4.31 6.11
N GLY A 68 -5.46 -3.42 6.87
CA GLY A 68 -6.71 -3.68 7.57
C GLY A 68 -7.95 -3.55 6.67
N TYR A 69 -8.96 -4.37 6.93
CA TYR A 69 -10.24 -4.35 6.19
C TYR A 69 -11.40 -3.71 6.99
N TYR A 70 -11.08 -3.03 8.09
CA TYR A 70 -12.07 -2.28 8.85
C TYR A 70 -12.61 -1.11 8.01
N ALA A 71 -11.73 -0.43 7.28
CA ALA A 71 -12.05 0.71 6.44
C ALA A 71 -11.71 0.44 4.96
N PRO A 72 -12.27 1.21 4.00
CA PRO A 72 -12.09 0.94 2.57
C PRO A 72 -10.65 1.11 2.09
N ASP A 73 -10.29 0.37 1.05
CA ASP A 73 -9.00 0.47 0.38
C ASP A 73 -8.67 1.90 -0.09
N LEU A 74 -7.45 2.37 0.12
CA LEU A 74 -7.03 3.74 -0.20
C LEU A 74 -6.40 3.91 -1.58
N THR A 75 -6.14 2.83 -2.32
CA THR A 75 -5.37 2.84 -3.59
C THR A 75 -5.92 3.86 -4.59
N LYS A 76 -7.22 3.82 -4.86
CA LYS A 76 -7.89 4.75 -5.80
C LYS A 76 -8.77 5.78 -5.07
N VAL A 77 -8.43 6.16 -3.84
CA VAL A 77 -9.29 7.02 -3.01
C VAL A 77 -9.47 8.42 -3.59
N VAL A 78 -8.40 9.01 -4.14
CA VAL A 78 -8.46 10.34 -4.77
C VAL A 78 -9.34 10.30 -6.01
N LYS A 79 -9.25 9.25 -6.83
CA LYS A 79 -10.15 9.06 -7.99
C LYS A 79 -11.62 8.94 -7.57
N ARG A 80 -11.91 8.29 -6.43
CA ARG A 80 -13.28 8.10 -5.94
C ARG A 80 -13.89 9.31 -5.24
N LEU A 81 -13.09 10.08 -4.50
CA LEU A 81 -13.58 11.13 -3.61
C LEU A 81 -13.12 12.54 -3.99
N GLY A 82 -12.14 12.65 -4.88
CA GLY A 82 -11.40 13.89 -5.10
C GLY A 82 -10.45 14.22 -3.94
N ALA A 83 -9.49 15.11 -4.21
CA ALA A 83 -8.52 15.56 -3.22
C ALA A 83 -9.20 16.22 -2.00
N GLU A 84 -10.16 17.11 -2.22
CA GLU A 84 -10.92 17.77 -1.15
C GLU A 84 -11.79 16.78 -0.34
N GLY A 85 -12.34 15.76 -1.00
CA GLY A 85 -13.12 14.74 -0.31
C GLY A 85 -12.27 13.87 0.62
N VAL A 86 -11.01 13.65 0.28
CA VAL A 86 -10.01 13.01 1.14
C VAL A 86 -9.64 13.96 2.29
N ARG A 87 -9.33 15.23 2.00
CA ARG A 87 -9.00 16.25 3.02
C ARG A 87 -10.09 16.36 4.08
N TYR A 88 -11.34 16.51 3.66
CA TYR A 88 -12.47 16.61 4.57
C TYR A 88 -12.60 15.41 5.51
N ARG A 89 -12.43 14.18 4.99
CA ARG A 89 -12.54 12.95 5.80
C ARG A 89 -11.43 12.80 6.83
N ILE A 90 -10.23 13.26 6.50
CA ILE A 90 -9.08 13.21 7.43
C ILE A 90 -9.18 14.32 8.48
N GLN A 91 -9.58 15.53 8.08
CA GLN A 91 -9.68 16.69 8.98
C GLN A 91 -10.91 16.65 9.89
N SER A 92 -12.01 16.06 9.42
CA SER A 92 -13.28 16.02 10.16
C SER A 92 -13.94 14.63 10.07
N PRO A 93 -13.26 13.57 10.54
CA PRO A 93 -13.77 12.20 10.44
C PRO A 93 -15.05 11.99 11.28
N ASP A 94 -15.17 12.68 12.40
CA ASP A 94 -16.35 12.70 13.27
C ASP A 94 -17.62 13.12 12.50
N LYS A 95 -17.49 14.16 11.67
CA LYS A 95 -18.58 14.67 10.81
C LYS A 95 -18.78 13.79 9.59
N ALA A 96 -17.69 13.45 8.90
CA ALA A 96 -17.75 12.68 7.66
C ALA A 96 -18.36 11.28 7.87
N PHE A 97 -18.18 10.71 9.05
CA PHE A 97 -18.66 9.37 9.40
C PHE A 97 -19.72 9.38 10.51
N ALA A 98 -20.41 10.52 10.75
CA ALA A 98 -21.39 10.66 11.83
C ALA A 98 -22.48 9.57 11.81
N ALA A 99 -23.04 9.27 10.63
CA ALA A 99 -24.06 8.25 10.43
C ALA A 99 -23.52 6.81 10.29
N SER A 100 -22.20 6.63 10.20
CA SER A 100 -21.58 5.32 10.06
C SER A 100 -21.30 4.68 11.42
N PRO A 101 -21.56 3.36 11.60
CA PRO A 101 -21.11 2.63 12.78
C PRO A 101 -19.59 2.47 12.81
N ARG A 102 -18.93 2.56 11.65
CA ARG A 102 -17.46 2.55 11.55
C ARG A 102 -16.91 3.97 11.62
N LYS A 103 -15.99 4.21 12.54
CA LYS A 103 -15.43 5.53 12.82
C LYS A 103 -13.95 5.58 12.50
N MET A 104 -13.51 6.69 11.92
CA MET A 104 -12.09 7.01 11.81
C MET A 104 -11.69 7.89 13.00
N PRO A 105 -10.60 7.58 13.72
CA PRO A 105 -10.14 8.42 14.83
C PRO A 105 -9.61 9.76 14.32
N VAL A 106 -9.66 10.78 15.17
CA VAL A 106 -8.96 12.06 14.93
C VAL A 106 -7.49 11.86 15.25
N GLN A 107 -6.62 11.98 14.24
CA GLN A 107 -5.20 11.62 14.35
C GLN A 107 -4.26 12.82 14.53
N GLY A 108 -4.80 14.05 14.52
CA GLY A 108 -3.99 15.27 14.68
C GLY A 108 -3.03 15.53 13.51
N ILE A 109 -3.38 15.08 12.31
CA ILE A 109 -2.58 15.24 11.09
C ILE A 109 -2.47 16.74 10.76
N SER A 110 -1.24 17.22 10.59
CA SER A 110 -0.99 18.61 10.21
C SER A 110 -1.44 18.90 8.77
N VAL A 111 -1.69 20.16 8.44
CA VAL A 111 -2.10 20.55 7.07
C VAL A 111 -1.05 20.14 6.03
N ALA A 112 0.24 20.32 6.34
CA ALA A 112 1.32 19.91 5.45
C ALA A 112 1.36 18.39 5.23
N GLU A 113 1.24 17.59 6.30
CA GLU A 113 1.20 16.12 6.16
C GLU A 113 -0.05 15.64 5.43
N LEU A 114 -1.17 16.34 5.58
CA LEU A 114 -2.39 16.05 4.84
C LEU A 114 -2.20 16.26 3.32
N ASP A 115 -1.56 17.36 2.93
CA ASP A 115 -1.27 17.61 1.52
C ASP A 115 -0.32 16.55 0.95
N HIS A 116 0.68 16.14 1.74
CA HIS A 116 1.56 15.03 1.37
C HIS A 116 0.80 13.69 1.24
N LEU A 117 -0.13 13.39 2.17
CA LEU A 117 -0.98 12.20 2.08
C LEU A 117 -1.81 12.20 0.79
N VAL A 118 -2.40 13.33 0.43
CA VAL A 118 -3.16 13.48 -0.82
C VAL A 118 -2.26 13.30 -2.04
N ALA A 119 -1.04 13.84 -2.03
CA ALA A 119 -0.06 13.62 -3.10
C ALA A 119 0.30 12.13 -3.24
N PHE A 120 0.56 11.47 -2.11
CA PHE A 120 0.85 10.03 -2.07
C PHE A 120 -0.32 9.18 -2.60
N PHE A 121 -1.55 9.44 -2.15
CA PHE A 121 -2.72 8.71 -2.63
C PHE A 121 -3.03 8.98 -4.10
N SER A 122 -2.72 10.18 -4.60
CA SER A 122 -2.83 10.49 -6.02
C SER A 122 -1.84 9.65 -6.83
N TRP A 123 -0.57 9.60 -6.40
CA TRP A 123 0.47 8.83 -7.09
C TRP A 123 0.20 7.31 -7.06
N VAL A 124 -0.14 6.74 -5.91
CA VAL A 124 -0.54 5.32 -5.81
C VAL A 124 -1.78 5.04 -6.68
N GLY A 125 -2.64 6.04 -6.83
CA GLY A 125 -3.81 6.01 -7.70
C GLY A 125 -3.51 5.78 -9.18
N GLU A 126 -2.28 5.98 -9.63
CA GLU A 126 -1.85 5.82 -11.01
C GLU A 126 -0.96 4.59 -11.24
N ILE A 127 -0.70 3.78 -10.20
CA ILE A 127 -0.07 2.46 -10.38
C ILE A 127 -1.09 1.49 -11.00
N ASP A 128 -0.68 0.78 -12.05
CA ASP A 128 -1.46 -0.24 -12.78
C ASP A 128 -1.03 -1.68 -12.43
#